data_AF-A0A7C4SG21-F1
#
_entry.id   AF-A0A7C4SG21-F1
#
_cell.length_a   1.000
_cell.length_b   1.000
_cell.length_c   1.000
_cell.angle_alpha   90.00
_cell.angle_beta   90.00
_cell.angle_gamma   90.00
#
_symmetry.space_group_name_H-M   'P 1'
#
loop_
_entity.id
_entity.type
_entity.pdbx_description
1 polymer ?
#
loop_
_entity_poly.entity_id
_entity_poly.type
_entity_poly.pdbx_seq_one_letter_code
_entity_poly.pdbx_strand_id
1 'polypeptide(L)'
;MILWFRTRWVLILLGIVTAMGLLGGLVWATRPRMETETAQLARRELREAIRQLDLFLQTYPTAPEEARGALQRARSAFERAAGHLALTRPAEVRQWQTDFQQLQDQTAAHVAPEAVLPLARQLRAALQRLAEP
;
A
#
# COMPACT_ATOMS: atom_id res chain seq x y z
N MET A 1 27.38 54.40 -5.63
CA MET A 1 26.10 53.70 -5.96
C MET A 1 26.23 52.17 -6.09
N ILE A 2 27.43 51.61 -6.33
CA ILE A 2 27.65 50.16 -6.53
C ILE A 2 27.60 49.34 -5.22
N LEU A 3 28.00 49.94 -4.08
CA LEU A 3 28.03 49.24 -2.79
C LEU A 3 26.63 48.81 -2.31
N TRP A 4 25.61 49.65 -2.55
CA TRP A 4 24.23 49.40 -2.10
C TRP A 4 23.57 48.24 -2.86
N PHE A 5 23.89 48.11 -4.15
CA PHE A 5 23.40 47.01 -4.99
C PHE A 5 23.98 45.68 -4.49
N ARG A 6 25.29 45.64 -4.19
CA ARG A 6 25.97 44.43 -3.66
C ARG A 6 25.39 43.98 -2.32
N THR A 7 25.10 44.92 -1.41
CA THR A 7 24.52 44.60 -0.09
C THR A 7 23.09 44.05 -0.20
N ARG A 8 22.27 44.57 -1.13
CA ARG A 8 20.91 44.04 -1.38
C ARG A 8 20.93 42.59 -1.87
N TRP A 9 21.86 42.25 -2.77
CA TRP A 9 21.99 40.88 -3.29
C TRP A 9 22.41 39.87 -2.22
N VAL A 10 23.30 40.26 -1.30
CA VAL A 10 23.70 39.40 -0.18
C VAL A 10 22.54 39.11 0.76
N LEU A 11 21.70 40.11 1.07
CA LEU A 11 20.52 39.93 1.92
C LEU A 11 19.46 39.02 1.28
N ILE A 12 19.26 39.13 -0.04
CA ILE A 12 18.33 38.26 -0.78
C ILE A 12 18.81 36.80 -0.77
N LEU A 13 20.10 36.58 -1.04
CA LEU A 13 20.70 35.23 -1.01
C LEU A 13 20.62 34.60 0.38
N LEU A 14 20.88 35.38 1.43
CA LEU A 14 20.76 34.92 2.82
C LEU A 14 19.31 34.52 3.15
N GLY A 15 18.33 35.31 2.70
CA GLY A 15 16.91 35.00 2.84
C GLY A 15 16.51 33.68 2.17
N ILE A 16 17.01 33.42 0.96
CA ILE A 16 16.73 32.18 0.20
C ILE A 16 17.31 30.96 0.91
N VAL A 17 18.57 31.04 1.39
CA VAL A 17 19.21 29.92 2.11
C VAL A 17 18.46 29.61 3.41
N THR A 18 18.03 30.64 4.14
CA THR A 18 17.26 30.48 5.39
C THR A 18 15.89 29.88 5.12
N ALA A 19 15.20 30.32 4.06
CA ALA A 19 13.92 29.76 3.64
C ALA A 19 14.04 28.28 3.20
N MET A 20 15.10 27.93 2.45
CA MET A 20 15.36 26.53 2.10
C MET A 20 15.69 25.66 3.32
N GLY A 21 16.44 26.19 4.29
CA GLY A 21 16.72 25.48 5.55
C GLY A 21 15.46 25.23 6.38
N LEU A 22 14.57 26.23 6.46
CA LEU A 22 13.28 26.10 7.16
C LEU A 22 12.33 25.13 6.44
N LEU A 23 12.24 25.20 5.11
CA LEU A 23 11.44 24.26 4.32
C LEU A 23 11.99 22.84 4.40
N GLY A 24 13.31 22.67 4.33
CA GLY A 24 13.98 21.38 4.50
C GLY A 24 13.75 20.79 5.89
N GLY A 25 13.84 21.61 6.94
CA GLY A 25 13.56 21.22 8.32
C GLY A 25 12.09 20.85 8.56
N LEU A 26 11.15 21.57 7.94
CA LEU A 26 9.72 21.29 8.07
C LEU A 26 9.33 19.97 7.37
N VAL A 27 9.90 19.68 6.21
CA VAL A 27 9.71 18.42 5.49
C VAL A 27 10.25 17.24 6.30
N TRP A 28 11.42 17.41 6.93
CA TRP A 28 12.01 16.38 7.79
C TRP A 28 11.22 16.17 9.09
N ALA A 29 10.68 17.24 9.69
CA ALA A 29 9.88 17.17 10.91
C ALA A 29 8.48 16.56 10.68
N THR A 30 7.91 16.70 9.49
CA THR A 30 6.56 16.19 9.16
C THR A 30 6.57 14.76 8.61
N ARG A 31 7.67 14.31 8.00
CA ARG A 31 7.87 12.92 7.56
C ARG A 31 7.54 11.84 8.60
N PRO A 32 8.10 11.85 9.82
CA PRO A 32 7.94 10.73 10.75
C PRO A 32 6.48 10.55 11.21
N ARG A 33 5.69 11.62 11.22
CA ARG A 33 4.26 11.58 11.61
C ARG A 33 3.37 11.06 10.48
N MET A 34 3.66 11.44 9.23
CA MET A 34 2.95 10.90 8.07
C MET A 34 3.27 9.42 7.84
N GLU A 35 4.53 8.99 8.06
CA GLU A 35 4.92 7.58 7.92
C GLU A 35 4.21 6.66 8.93
N THR A 36 3.96 7.14 10.15
CA THR A 36 3.27 6.35 11.19
C THR A 36 1.77 6.23 10.94
N GLU A 37 1.08 7.31 10.56
CA GLU A 37 -0.36 7.26 10.23
C GLU A 37 -0.63 6.46 8.96
N THR A 38 0.19 6.62 7.92
CA THR A 38 0.07 5.86 6.67
C THR A 38 0.33 4.36 6.88
N ALA A 39 1.29 4.01 7.74
CA ALA A 39 1.51 2.61 8.11
C ALA A 39 0.32 2.00 8.86
N GLN A 40 -0.34 2.75 9.75
CA GLN A 40 -1.52 2.27 10.46
C GLN A 40 -2.72 2.07 9.53
N LEU A 41 -2.95 3.00 8.59
CA LEU A 41 -3.99 2.87 7.57
C LEU A 41 -3.74 1.66 6.67
N ALA A 42 -2.51 1.49 6.16
CA ALA A 42 -2.14 0.33 5.36
C ALA A 42 -2.38 -0.99 6.12
N ARG A 43 -2.02 -1.06 7.40
CA ARG A 43 -2.28 -2.24 8.26
C ARG A 43 -3.77 -2.51 8.48
N ARG A 44 -4.61 -1.47 8.58
CA ARG A 44 -6.07 -1.64 8.71
C ARG A 44 -6.66 -2.22 7.43
N GLU A 45 -6.26 -1.70 6.28
CA GLU A 45 -6.73 -2.17 4.97
C GLU A 45 -6.23 -3.58 4.67
N LEU A 46 -4.98 -3.91 5.02
CA LEU A 46 -4.45 -5.26 4.94
C LEU A 46 -5.25 -6.26 5.80
N ARG A 47 -5.65 -5.87 7.02
CA ARG A 47 -6.51 -6.72 7.87
C ARG A 47 -7.88 -6.97 7.25
N GLU A 48 -8.46 -5.97 6.58
CA GLU A 48 -9.71 -6.17 5.85
C GLU A 48 -9.50 -7.09 4.64
N ALA A 49 -8.41 -6.93 3.89
CA ALA A 49 -8.07 -7.82 2.79
C ALA A 49 -7.91 -9.29 3.26
N ILE A 50 -7.23 -9.51 4.38
CA ILE A 50 -7.07 -10.84 5.00
C ILE A 50 -8.42 -11.41 5.41
N ARG A 51 -9.29 -10.62 6.05
CA ARG A 51 -10.63 -11.07 6.45
C ARG A 51 -11.47 -11.51 5.25
N GLN A 52 -11.42 -10.74 4.16
CA GLN A 52 -12.13 -11.08 2.94
C GLN A 52 -11.53 -12.31 2.23
N LEU A 53 -10.21 -12.51 2.29
CA LEU A 53 -9.56 -13.75 1.84
C LEU A 53 -9.95 -14.96 2.71
N ASP A 54 -10.11 -14.79 4.03
CA ASP A 54 -10.60 -15.86 4.91
C ASP A 54 -12.03 -16.26 4.55
N LEU A 55 -12.90 -15.28 4.27
CA LEU A 55 -14.24 -15.54 3.73
C LEU A 55 -14.18 -16.26 2.39
N PHE A 56 -13.32 -15.82 1.46
CA PHE A 56 -13.12 -16.52 0.18
C PHE A 56 -12.72 -17.98 0.39
N LEU A 57 -11.76 -18.26 1.26
CA LEU A 57 -11.27 -19.62 1.53
C LEU A 57 -12.37 -20.54 2.12
N GLN A 58 -13.30 -19.97 2.89
CA GLN A 58 -14.43 -20.71 3.47
C GLN A 58 -15.56 -20.94 2.47
N THR A 59 -15.86 -19.93 1.64
CA THR A 59 -17.03 -19.93 0.76
C THR A 59 -16.73 -20.54 -0.61
N TYR A 60 -15.50 -20.48 -1.12
CA TYR A 60 -15.18 -20.96 -2.48
C TYR A 60 -15.52 -22.44 -2.73
N PRO A 61 -15.28 -23.39 -1.80
CA PRO A 61 -15.62 -24.80 -2.01
C PRO A 61 -17.12 -25.10 -2.12
N THR A 62 -17.97 -24.27 -1.53
CA THR A 62 -19.42 -24.49 -1.43
C THR A 62 -20.22 -23.57 -2.34
N ALA A 63 -19.78 -22.32 -2.52
CA ALA A 63 -20.44 -21.29 -3.31
C ALA A 63 -19.39 -20.41 -4.03
N PRO A 64 -18.82 -20.89 -5.16
CA PRO A 64 -17.76 -20.18 -5.88
C PRO A 64 -18.18 -18.80 -6.40
N GLU A 65 -19.46 -18.61 -6.73
CA GLU A 65 -20.01 -17.31 -7.16
C GLU A 65 -20.04 -16.28 -6.02
N GLU A 66 -20.41 -16.69 -4.80
CA GLU A 66 -20.40 -15.80 -3.63
C GLU A 66 -18.97 -15.46 -3.21
N ALA A 67 -18.08 -16.44 -3.31
CA ALA A 67 -16.67 -16.27 -3.02
C ALA A 67 -16.01 -15.23 -3.93
N ARG A 68 -16.40 -15.10 -5.21
CA ARG A 68 -15.92 -14.02 -6.10
C ARG A 68 -16.13 -12.63 -5.49
N GLY A 69 -17.28 -12.41 -4.84
CA GLY A 69 -17.56 -11.14 -4.16
C GLY A 69 -16.65 -10.89 -2.95
N ALA A 70 -16.25 -11.94 -2.22
CA ALA A 70 -15.25 -11.82 -1.16
C ALA A 70 -13.85 -11.54 -1.75
N LEU A 71 -13.45 -12.24 -2.82
CA LEU A 71 -12.16 -12.01 -3.49
C LEU A 71 -12.04 -10.59 -4.07
N GLN A 72 -13.10 -10.06 -4.66
CA GLN A 72 -13.12 -8.69 -5.18
C GLN A 72 -12.96 -7.67 -4.06
N ARG A 73 -13.66 -7.85 -2.93
CA ARG A 73 -13.49 -6.99 -1.74
C ARG A 73 -12.09 -7.09 -1.16
N ALA A 74 -11.50 -8.29 -1.12
CA ALA A 74 -10.12 -8.48 -0.69
C ALA A 74 -9.13 -7.70 -1.57
N ARG A 75 -9.29 -7.80 -2.89
CA ARG A 75 -8.47 -7.05 -3.85
C ARG A 75 -8.61 -5.54 -3.65
N SER A 76 -9.83 -5.01 -3.54
CA SER A 76 -10.04 -3.58 -3.33
C SER A 76 -9.47 -3.06 -2.01
N ALA A 77 -9.52 -3.86 -0.94
CA ALA A 77 -8.85 -3.52 0.32
C ALA A 77 -7.32 -3.54 0.18
N PHE A 78 -6.78 -4.56 -0.52
CA PHE A 78 -5.36 -4.63 -0.82
C PHE A 78 -4.89 -3.46 -1.69
N GLU A 79 -5.62 -3.06 -2.73
CA GLU A 79 -5.27 -1.92 -3.59
C GLU A 79 -5.20 -0.60 -2.80
N ARG A 80 -6.10 -0.41 -1.82
CA ARG A 80 -6.04 0.74 -0.90
C ARG A 80 -4.77 0.71 -0.04
N ALA A 81 -4.34 -0.46 0.43
CA ALA A 81 -3.06 -0.61 1.14
C ALA A 81 -1.84 -0.48 0.21
N ALA A 82 -1.95 -0.96 -1.04
CA ALA A 82 -0.87 -1.06 -2.01
C ALA A 82 -0.28 0.31 -2.36
N GLY A 83 -1.11 1.37 -2.41
CA GLY A 83 -0.62 2.73 -2.62
C GLY A 83 0.43 3.17 -1.59
N HIS A 84 0.26 2.74 -0.33
CA HIS A 84 1.21 3.01 0.74
C HIS A 84 2.40 2.03 0.73
N LEU A 85 2.14 0.75 0.46
CA LEU A 85 3.18 -0.29 0.42
C LEU A 85 4.11 -0.15 -0.79
N ALA A 86 3.66 0.42 -1.90
CA ALA A 86 4.46 0.59 -3.11
C ALA A 86 5.70 1.46 -2.88
N LEU A 87 5.66 2.36 -1.89
CA LEU A 87 6.80 3.22 -1.54
C LEU A 87 7.93 2.44 -0.84
N THR A 88 7.61 1.35 -0.14
CA THR A 88 8.57 0.57 0.64
C THR A 88 8.86 -0.79 0.03
N ARG A 89 7.88 -1.40 -0.65
CA ARG A 89 7.92 -2.78 -1.17
C ARG A 89 7.29 -2.91 -2.57
N PRO A 90 7.81 -2.21 -3.60
CA PRO A 90 7.20 -2.16 -4.93
C PRO A 90 7.22 -3.50 -5.68
N ALA A 91 8.16 -4.40 -5.37
CA ALA A 91 8.25 -5.71 -6.01
C ALA A 91 7.18 -6.67 -5.46
N GLU A 92 7.03 -6.71 -4.14
CA GLU A 92 6.03 -7.54 -3.45
C GLU A 92 4.61 -7.11 -3.80
N VAL A 93 4.34 -5.80 -3.84
CA VAL A 93 3.03 -5.27 -4.24
C VAL A 93 2.66 -5.72 -5.65
N ARG A 94 3.59 -5.66 -6.62
CA ARG A 94 3.35 -6.13 -7.98
C ARG A 94 3.08 -7.63 -8.02
N GLN A 95 3.84 -8.42 -7.28
CA GLN A 95 3.61 -9.86 -7.18
C GLN A 95 2.21 -10.16 -6.65
N TRP A 96 1.80 -9.54 -5.54
CA TRP A 96 0.47 -9.79 -4.97
C TRP A 96 -0.66 -9.30 -5.87
N GLN A 97 -0.47 -8.22 -6.63
CA GLN A 97 -1.43 -7.81 -7.66
C GLN A 97 -1.59 -8.91 -8.73
N THR A 98 -0.49 -9.51 -9.17
CA THR A 98 -0.51 -10.66 -10.08
C THR A 98 -1.20 -11.87 -9.46
N ASP A 99 -0.89 -12.20 -8.20
CA ASP A 99 -1.53 -13.32 -7.49
C ASP A 99 -3.05 -13.11 -7.33
N PHE A 100 -3.49 -11.90 -7.01
CA PHE A 100 -4.92 -11.54 -6.95
C PHE A 100 -5.59 -11.67 -8.32
N GLN A 101 -4.93 -11.21 -9.39
CA GLN A 101 -5.46 -11.34 -10.75
C GLN A 101 -5.57 -12.82 -11.16
N GLN A 102 -4.54 -13.61 -10.89
CA GLN A 102 -4.55 -15.04 -11.18
C GLN A 102 -5.67 -15.76 -10.40
N LEU A 103 -5.87 -15.42 -9.12
CA LEU A 103 -6.99 -15.95 -8.35
C LEU A 103 -8.32 -15.58 -8.99
N GLN A 104 -8.49 -14.35 -9.45
CA GLN A 104 -9.72 -13.91 -10.11
C GLN A 104 -9.96 -14.68 -11.41
N ASP A 105 -8.94 -14.86 -12.23
CA ASP A 105 -9.05 -15.58 -13.51
C ASP A 105 -9.38 -17.07 -13.27
N GLN A 106 -8.72 -17.71 -12.29
CA GLN A 106 -9.00 -19.10 -11.91
C GLN A 106 -10.41 -19.27 -11.34
N THR A 107 -10.82 -18.33 -10.49
CA THR A 107 -12.18 -18.31 -9.90
C THR A 107 -13.23 -18.05 -10.97
N ALA A 108 -12.94 -17.18 -11.96
CA ALA A 108 -13.80 -16.89 -13.12
C ALA A 108 -13.94 -18.09 -14.05
N ALA A 109 -12.88 -18.88 -14.22
CA ALA A 109 -12.86 -20.11 -14.99
C ALA A 109 -13.41 -21.34 -14.24
N HIS A 110 -14.00 -21.15 -13.05
CA HIS A 110 -14.57 -22.21 -12.20
C HIS A 110 -13.57 -23.36 -11.93
N VAL A 111 -12.29 -23.01 -11.77
CA VAL A 111 -11.23 -23.98 -11.48
C VAL A 111 -11.49 -24.65 -10.14
N ALA A 112 -11.20 -25.94 -10.05
CA ALA A 112 -11.43 -26.74 -8.85
C ALA A 112 -10.72 -26.14 -7.60
N PRO A 113 -11.33 -26.19 -6.40
CA PRO A 113 -10.80 -25.60 -5.18
C PRO A 113 -9.37 -26.04 -4.84
N GLU A 114 -8.99 -27.27 -5.17
CA GLU A 114 -7.67 -27.84 -4.89
C GLU A 114 -6.54 -27.06 -5.58
N ALA A 115 -6.83 -26.45 -6.73
CA ALA A 115 -5.87 -25.64 -7.48
C ALA A 115 -5.88 -24.16 -7.07
N VAL A 116 -7.02 -23.63 -6.59
CA VAL A 116 -7.19 -22.20 -6.26
C VAL A 116 -6.82 -21.90 -4.80
N LEU A 117 -7.22 -22.76 -3.87
CA LEU A 117 -7.04 -22.54 -2.43
C LEU A 117 -5.57 -22.42 -1.97
N PRO A 118 -4.59 -23.16 -2.52
CA PRO A 118 -3.19 -22.99 -2.13
C PRO A 118 -2.68 -21.57 -2.38
N LEU A 119 -3.00 -21.01 -3.54
CA LEU A 119 -2.59 -19.64 -3.90
C LEU A 119 -3.26 -18.61 -2.98
N ALA A 120 -4.55 -18.76 -2.70
CA ALA A 120 -5.27 -17.87 -1.78
C ALA A 120 -4.72 -17.94 -0.34
N ARG A 121 -4.33 -19.13 0.14
CA ARG A 121 -3.67 -19.31 1.46
C ARG A 121 -2.29 -18.65 1.50
N GLN A 122 -1.51 -18.80 0.43
CA GLN A 122 -0.19 -18.17 0.33
C GLN A 122 -0.30 -16.65 0.36
N LEU A 123 -1.24 -16.08 -0.41
CA LEU A 123 -1.50 -14.65 -0.44
C LEU A 123 -1.94 -14.13 0.92
N ARG A 124 -2.90 -14.82 1.57
CA ARG A 124 -3.34 -14.50 2.94
C ARG A 124 -2.18 -14.49 3.93
N ALA A 125 -1.33 -15.51 3.91
CA ALA A 125 -0.17 -15.58 4.80
C ALA A 125 0.85 -14.47 4.53
N ALA A 126 1.08 -14.10 3.27
CA ALA A 126 1.96 -13.00 2.91
C ALA A 126 1.43 -11.66 3.43
N LEU A 127 0.14 -11.39 3.24
CA LEU A 127 -0.49 -10.17 3.76
C LEU A 127 -0.51 -10.15 5.30
N GLN A 128 -0.69 -11.29 5.96
CA GLN A 128 -0.69 -11.39 7.42
C GLN A 128 0.65 -10.95 8.03
N ARG A 129 1.77 -11.37 7.45
CA ARG A 129 3.12 -10.96 7.91
C ARG A 129 3.37 -9.45 7.85
N LEU A 130 2.61 -8.72 7.03
CA LEU A 130 2.70 -7.26 6.92
C LEU A 130 1.74 -6.55 7.86
N ALA A 131 0.61 -7.20 8.16
CA ALA A 131 -0.42 -6.67 9.04
C ALA A 131 -0.01 -6.79 10.52
N GLU A 132 0.80 -7.78 10.86
CA GLU A 132 1.39 -7.98 12.19
C GLU A 132 2.58 -7.02 12.44
N PRO A 133 2.74 -6.50 13.67
CA PRO A 133 3.74 -5.49 14.02
C PRO A 133 5.18 -6.00 14.06
#